data_AF-A0A962LA58-F1
#
_entry.id   AF-A0A962LA58-F1
#
_cell.length_a   1.000
_cell.length_b   1.000
_cell.length_c   1.000
_cell.angle_alpha   90.00
_cell.angle_beta   90.00
_cell.angle_gamma   90.00
#
_symmetry.space_group_name_H-M   'P 1'
#
loop_
_entity.id
_entity.type
_entity.pdbx_description
1 polymer ?
#
loop_
_entity_poly.entity_id
_entity_poly.type
_entity_poly.pdbx_seq_one_letter_code
_entity_poly.pdbx_strand_id
1 'polypeptide(L)'
;LPSLQTAAIASALPFSFALLAAIWGFSRALKDDSIKREAMLFHTASAPDVPWEERLNNLFQYPALAGVKQFQSATVKPVMEKFSQQLERNGVETTLDEDLEEGRITLRVSHGGELDFVYTVFANRHNLPHEAILGHHNSEDIDEGYWRAEVHLREGGQDYDVMGWTRSQLANDLLEQYEKHLHYLHVLR
;
A
#
# COMPACT_ATOMS: atom_id res chain seq x y z
N LEU A 1 44.64 43.51 6.76
CA LEU A 1 43.80 42.40 7.29
C LEU A 1 42.34 42.44 6.81
N PRO A 2 41.62 43.57 6.72
CA PRO A 2 40.21 43.56 6.29
C PRO A 2 40.01 43.26 4.79
N SER A 3 40.95 43.65 3.93
CA SER A 3 40.87 43.43 2.47
C SER A 3 40.96 41.97 2.03
N LEU A 4 41.68 41.12 2.79
CA LEU A 4 41.85 39.71 2.47
C LEU A 4 40.58 38.90 2.78
N GLN A 5 39.85 39.27 3.84
CA GLN A 5 38.55 38.68 4.15
C GLN A 5 37.47 39.10 3.16
N THR A 6 37.46 40.37 2.72
CA THR A 6 36.53 40.85 1.70
C THR A 6 36.72 40.13 0.36
N ALA A 7 37.98 39.88 -0.05
CA ALA A 7 38.29 39.12 -1.26
C ALA A 7 37.79 37.67 -1.18
N ALA A 8 37.96 37.00 -0.04
CA ALA A 8 37.48 35.65 0.18
C ALA A 8 35.94 35.55 0.18
N ILE A 9 35.25 36.51 0.82
CA ILE A 9 33.77 36.60 0.83
C ILE A 9 33.24 36.87 -0.59
N ALA A 10 33.89 37.78 -1.34
CA ALA A 10 33.51 38.10 -2.71
C ALA A 10 33.70 36.91 -3.68
N SER A 11 34.74 36.08 -3.47
CA SER A 11 34.97 34.87 -4.27
C SER A 11 34.11 33.67 -3.85
N ALA A 12 33.70 33.59 -2.57
CA ALA A 12 32.89 32.49 -2.06
C ALA A 12 31.41 32.64 -2.46
N LEU A 13 30.91 33.87 -2.58
CA LEU A 13 29.52 34.16 -2.95
C LEU A 13 29.05 33.49 -4.26
N PRO A 14 29.75 33.60 -5.41
CA PRO A 14 29.35 32.94 -6.65
C PRO A 14 29.39 31.41 -6.53
N PHE A 15 30.34 30.87 -5.77
CA PHE A 15 30.40 29.44 -5.48
C PHE A 15 29.23 28.98 -4.61
N SER A 16 28.79 29.78 -3.63
CA SER A 16 27.59 29.51 -2.83
C SER A 16 26.32 29.48 -3.67
N PHE A 17 26.18 30.35 -4.68
CA PHE A 17 25.06 30.27 -5.63
C PHE A 17 25.06 28.97 -6.44
N ALA A 18 26.23 28.55 -6.92
CA ALA A 18 26.37 27.26 -7.61
C ALA A 18 26.03 26.08 -6.69
N LEU A 19 26.47 26.13 -5.43
CA LEU A 19 26.17 25.11 -4.43
C LEU A 19 24.67 25.05 -4.10
N LEU A 20 24.00 26.20 -3.94
CA LEU A 20 22.55 26.27 -3.73
C LEU A 20 21.76 25.71 -4.92
N ALA A 21 22.19 26.02 -6.15
CA ALA A 21 21.59 25.46 -7.36
C ALA A 21 21.78 23.93 -7.43
N ALA A 22 22.97 23.43 -7.03
CA ALA A 22 23.25 22.00 -6.96
C ALA A 22 22.39 21.30 -5.90
N ILE A 23 22.26 21.88 -4.69
CA ILE A 23 21.40 21.35 -3.62
C ILE A 23 19.94 21.31 -4.07
N TRP A 24 19.47 22.37 -4.75
CA TRP A 24 18.11 22.42 -5.28
C TRP A 24 17.86 21.36 -6.36
N GLY A 25 18.79 21.22 -7.32
CA GLY A 25 18.71 20.20 -8.36
C GLY A 25 18.77 18.78 -7.80
N PHE A 26 19.65 18.55 -6.83
CA PHE A 26 19.78 17.26 -6.15
C PHE A 26 18.54 16.91 -5.32
N SER A 27 17.97 17.86 -4.58
CA SER A 27 16.73 17.64 -3.83
C SER A 27 15.56 17.31 -4.75
N ARG A 28 15.48 17.96 -5.94
CA ARG A 28 14.47 17.63 -6.94
C ARG A 28 14.67 16.22 -7.51
N ALA A 29 15.90 15.84 -7.85
CA ALA A 29 16.21 14.51 -8.35
C ALA A 29 15.89 13.41 -7.31
N LEU A 30 16.22 13.66 -6.03
CA LEU A 30 15.88 12.74 -4.94
C LEU A 30 14.37 12.54 -4.76
N LYS A 31 13.54 13.58 -4.98
CA LYS A 31 12.08 13.44 -4.93
C LYS A 31 11.57 12.52 -6.03
N ASP A 32 12.05 12.70 -7.26
CA ASP A 32 11.65 11.88 -8.40
C ASP A 32 12.11 10.42 -8.22
N ASP A 33 13.33 10.20 -7.71
CA ASP A 33 13.85 8.86 -7.42
C ASP A 33 13.11 8.20 -6.26
N SER A 34 12.68 8.96 -5.25
CA SER A 34 11.84 8.44 -4.16
C SER A 34 10.50 7.93 -4.68
N ILE A 35 9.83 8.70 -5.54
CA ILE A 35 8.55 8.32 -6.15
C ILE A 35 8.71 7.09 -7.05
N LYS A 36 9.77 7.05 -7.87
CA LYS A 36 10.08 5.87 -8.71
C LYS A 36 10.38 4.64 -7.87
N ARG A 37 11.11 4.79 -6.77
CA ARG A 37 11.42 3.70 -5.85
C ARG A 37 10.16 3.19 -5.15
N GLU A 38 9.27 4.09 -4.73
CA GLU A 38 7.96 3.73 -4.18
C GLU A 38 7.11 2.96 -5.20
N ALA A 39 7.08 3.41 -6.46
CA ALA A 39 6.42 2.71 -7.55
C ALA A 39 7.04 1.34 -7.87
N MET A 40 8.37 1.18 -7.76
CA MET A 40 9.05 -0.11 -7.93
C MET A 40 8.82 -1.06 -6.75
N LEU A 41 8.64 -0.51 -5.56
CA LEU A 41 8.34 -1.30 -4.36
C LEU A 41 6.87 -1.68 -4.27
N PHE A 42 5.98 -1.01 -5.02
CA PHE A 42 4.57 -1.35 -5.14
C PHE A 42 4.43 -2.81 -5.59
N HIS A 43 4.08 -3.71 -4.66
CA HIS A 43 3.62 -5.05 -5.02
C HIS A 43 2.30 -4.85 -5.75
N THR A 44 2.35 -4.91 -7.08
CA THR A 44 1.25 -5.51 -7.80
C THR A 44 1.22 -6.95 -7.33
N ALA A 45 0.46 -7.27 -6.29
CA ALA A 45 0.36 -8.64 -5.83
C ALA A 45 0.00 -9.49 -7.06
N SER A 46 0.97 -10.29 -7.47
CA SER A 46 0.87 -10.99 -8.74
C SER A 46 0.09 -12.24 -8.46
N ALA A 47 -1.23 -12.08 -8.38
CA ALA A 47 -2.16 -13.17 -8.42
C ALA A 47 -1.77 -14.07 -9.61
N PRO A 48 -1.20 -15.26 -9.36
CA PRO A 48 -0.95 -16.21 -10.42
C PRO A 48 -2.32 -16.54 -11.03
N ASP A 49 -2.36 -16.74 -12.34
CA ASP A 49 -3.54 -17.27 -13.06
C ASP A 49 -4.66 -16.28 -13.45
N VAL A 50 -4.46 -14.96 -13.34
CA VAL A 50 -5.43 -13.97 -13.87
C VAL A 50 -4.96 -13.41 -15.23
N PRO A 51 -5.82 -13.44 -16.28
CA PRO A 51 -5.55 -12.79 -17.55
C PRO A 51 -5.23 -11.30 -17.35
N TRP A 52 -4.20 -10.79 -18.03
CA TRP A 52 -3.77 -9.40 -17.85
C TRP A 52 -4.87 -8.41 -18.27
N GLU A 53 -5.81 -8.83 -19.12
CA GLU A 53 -7.00 -8.08 -19.53
C GLU A 53 -7.95 -7.83 -18.36
N GLU A 54 -8.18 -8.82 -17.50
CA GLU A 54 -8.99 -8.66 -16.28
C GLU A 54 -8.26 -7.76 -15.27
N ARG A 55 -6.94 -7.91 -15.14
CA ARG A 55 -6.13 -7.02 -14.31
C ARG A 55 -6.20 -5.58 -14.81
N LEU A 56 -6.13 -5.37 -16.12
CA LEU A 56 -6.23 -4.04 -16.73
C LEU A 56 -7.62 -3.44 -16.53
N ASN A 57 -8.69 -4.22 -16.70
CA ASN A 57 -10.04 -3.75 -16.45
C ASN A 57 -10.25 -3.31 -14.99
N ASN A 58 -9.67 -4.04 -14.03
CA ASN A 58 -9.73 -3.66 -12.62
C ASN A 58 -8.98 -2.35 -12.32
N LEU A 59 -7.92 -2.01 -13.06
CA LEU A 59 -7.21 -0.72 -12.90
C LEU A 59 -8.06 0.49 -13.29
N PHE A 60 -9.12 0.28 -14.09
CA PHE A 60 -10.05 1.34 -14.49
C PHE A 60 -11.34 1.35 -13.65
N GLN A 61 -11.45 0.50 -12.63
CA GLN A 61 -12.59 0.52 -11.73
C GLN A 61 -12.35 1.56 -10.62
N TYR A 62 -13.28 2.51 -10.50
CA TYR A 62 -13.31 3.50 -9.43
C TYR A 62 -14.53 3.24 -8.55
N PRO A 63 -14.47 2.26 -7.62
CA PRO A 63 -15.62 1.90 -6.82
C PRO A 63 -15.90 2.98 -5.77
N ALA A 64 -17.19 3.23 -5.51
CA ALA A 64 -17.64 3.98 -4.34
C ALA A 64 -17.44 3.17 -3.06
N LEU A 65 -17.52 3.83 -1.89
CA LEU A 65 -17.38 3.19 -0.58
C LEU A 65 -18.29 1.96 -0.41
N ALA A 66 -19.53 2.04 -0.91
CA ALA A 66 -20.48 0.94 -0.86
C ALA A 66 -19.97 -0.32 -1.58
N GLY A 67 -19.29 -0.15 -2.73
CA GLY A 67 -18.69 -1.25 -3.48
C GLY A 67 -17.55 -1.92 -2.72
N VAL A 68 -16.71 -1.13 -2.05
CA VAL A 68 -15.62 -1.64 -1.20
C VAL A 68 -16.18 -2.42 0.00
N LYS A 69 -17.18 -1.88 0.71
CA LYS A 69 -17.84 -2.57 1.83
C LYS A 69 -18.53 -3.88 1.39
N GLN A 70 -19.12 -3.89 0.19
CA GLN A 70 -19.69 -5.11 -0.38
C GLN A 70 -18.60 -6.15 -0.68
N PHE A 71 -17.48 -5.73 -1.28
CA PHE A 71 -16.33 -6.61 -1.52
C PHE A 71 -15.77 -7.19 -0.22
N GLN A 72 -15.62 -6.36 0.81
CA GLN A 72 -15.17 -6.76 2.14
C GLN A 72 -16.06 -7.85 2.76
N SER A 73 -17.38 -7.64 2.75
CA SER A 73 -18.33 -8.61 3.30
C SER A 73 -18.49 -9.88 2.46
N ALA A 74 -18.46 -9.78 1.13
CA ALA A 74 -18.71 -10.91 0.22
C ALA A 74 -17.45 -11.75 -0.08
N THR A 75 -16.26 -11.16 0.02
CA THR A 75 -14.99 -11.81 -0.40
C THR A 75 -13.99 -11.86 0.75
N VAL A 76 -13.65 -10.71 1.34
CA VAL A 76 -12.56 -10.61 2.32
C VAL A 76 -12.87 -11.39 3.59
N LYS A 77 -14.01 -11.09 4.22
CA LYS A 77 -14.43 -11.74 5.47
C LYS A 77 -14.48 -13.27 5.33
N PRO A 78 -15.18 -13.87 4.34
CA PRO A 78 -15.22 -15.32 4.20
C PRO A 78 -13.84 -15.97 4.00
N VAL A 79 -12.92 -15.29 3.34
CA VAL A 79 -11.54 -15.79 3.15
C VAL A 79 -10.78 -15.79 4.47
N MET A 80 -10.82 -14.67 5.20
CA MET A 80 -10.15 -14.54 6.50
C MET A 80 -10.73 -15.51 7.54
N GLU A 81 -12.06 -15.68 7.60
CA GLU A 81 -12.71 -16.64 8.49
C GLU A 81 -12.25 -18.07 8.19
N LYS A 82 -12.22 -18.46 6.91
CA LYS A 82 -11.77 -19.79 6.50
C LYS A 82 -10.30 -20.02 6.84
N PHE A 83 -9.46 -19.01 6.68
CA PHE A 83 -8.04 -19.07 7.02
C PHE A 83 -7.84 -19.17 8.55
N SER A 84 -8.54 -18.35 9.32
CA SER A 84 -8.60 -18.40 10.80
C SER A 84 -8.95 -19.80 11.29
N GLN A 85 -10.07 -20.36 10.81
CA GLN A 85 -10.50 -21.71 11.17
C GLN A 85 -9.45 -22.78 10.85
N GLN A 86 -8.73 -22.63 9.74
CA GLN A 86 -7.68 -23.56 9.36
C GLN A 86 -6.47 -23.45 10.29
N LEU A 87 -6.09 -22.25 10.72
CA LEU A 87 -5.02 -22.02 11.70
C LEU A 87 -5.40 -22.53 13.09
N GLU A 88 -6.61 -22.26 13.55
CA GLU A 88 -7.14 -22.74 14.84
C GLU A 88 -7.14 -24.27 14.93
N ARG A 89 -7.47 -24.96 13.83
CA ARG A 89 -7.37 -26.43 13.73
C ARG A 89 -5.95 -26.96 13.89
N ASN A 90 -4.95 -26.14 13.61
CA ASN A 90 -3.53 -26.45 13.81
C ASN A 90 -2.99 -25.92 15.14
N GLY A 91 -3.86 -25.44 16.03
CA GLY A 91 -3.49 -24.97 17.37
C GLY A 91 -2.91 -23.56 17.42
N VAL A 92 -3.11 -22.76 16.37
CA VAL A 92 -2.69 -21.36 16.33
C VAL A 92 -3.89 -20.48 16.66
N GLU A 93 -3.74 -19.60 17.65
CA GLU A 93 -4.80 -18.67 18.06
C GLU A 93 -4.93 -17.51 17.07
N THR A 94 -6.16 -17.18 16.71
CA THR A 94 -6.47 -16.12 15.74
C THR A 94 -7.64 -15.28 16.22
N THR A 95 -7.66 -14.01 15.85
CA THR A 95 -8.79 -13.10 16.09
C THR A 95 -9.15 -12.37 14.80
N LEU A 96 -10.46 -12.29 14.52
CA LEU A 96 -11.00 -11.53 13.41
C LEU A 96 -11.79 -10.34 13.98
N ASP A 97 -11.39 -9.14 13.57
CA ASP A 97 -11.93 -7.88 14.05
C ASP A 97 -12.53 -7.12 12.87
N GLU A 98 -13.84 -6.88 12.94
CA GLU A 98 -14.62 -6.25 11.88
C GLU A 98 -15.13 -4.90 12.36
N ASP A 99 -14.53 -3.84 11.83
CA ASP A 99 -15.01 -2.47 11.99
C ASP A 99 -15.54 -1.97 10.65
N LEU A 100 -16.77 -2.37 10.31
CA LEU A 100 -17.40 -1.99 9.06
C LEU A 100 -17.79 -0.51 9.01
N GLU A 101 -17.85 0.18 10.14
CA GLU A 101 -18.08 1.63 10.18
C GLU A 101 -16.84 2.35 9.64
N GLU A 102 -15.66 1.99 10.16
CA GLU A 102 -14.36 2.46 9.65
C GLU A 102 -13.92 1.78 8.35
N GLY A 103 -14.68 0.79 7.86
CA GLY A 103 -14.37 0.06 6.62
C GLY A 103 -13.13 -0.82 6.74
N ARG A 104 -12.94 -1.45 7.89
CA ARG A 104 -11.77 -2.26 8.24
C ARG A 104 -12.16 -3.70 8.57
N ILE A 105 -11.42 -4.66 8.04
CA ILE A 105 -11.45 -6.05 8.48
C ILE A 105 -10.01 -6.48 8.78
N THR A 106 -9.76 -6.93 10.00
CA THR A 106 -8.41 -7.30 10.47
C THR A 106 -8.37 -8.73 10.97
N LEU A 107 -7.50 -9.54 10.36
CA LEU A 107 -7.11 -10.83 10.89
C LEU A 107 -5.80 -10.67 11.68
N ARG A 108 -5.81 -11.11 12.95
CA ARG A 108 -4.60 -11.24 13.77
C ARG A 108 -4.34 -12.71 14.07
N VAL A 109 -3.10 -13.14 13.93
CA VAL A 109 -2.65 -14.49 14.25
C VAL A 109 -1.61 -14.38 15.35
N SER A 110 -1.92 -14.94 16.52
CA SER A 110 -1.10 -14.84 17.71
C SER A 110 -0.01 -15.91 17.71
N HIS A 111 1.22 -15.50 17.98
CA HIS A 111 2.38 -16.40 18.11
C HIS A 111 2.89 -16.47 19.56
N GLY A 112 2.04 -16.12 20.53
CA GLY A 112 2.33 -16.17 21.95
C GLY A 112 3.25 -15.05 22.40
N GLY A 113 4.52 -15.37 22.67
CA GLY A 113 5.53 -14.38 23.09
C GLY A 113 6.28 -13.70 21.94
N GLU A 114 6.05 -14.17 20.71
CA GLU A 114 6.62 -13.62 19.48
C GLU A 114 5.70 -12.51 18.94
N LEU A 115 6.12 -11.84 17.86
CA LEU A 115 5.29 -10.82 17.21
C LEU A 115 4.10 -11.47 16.47
N ASP A 116 2.89 -11.00 16.78
CA ASP A 116 1.67 -11.41 16.07
C ASP A 116 1.67 -10.90 14.63
N PHE A 117 1.22 -11.76 13.72
CA PHE A 117 0.91 -11.40 12.33
C PHE A 117 -0.41 -10.64 12.27
N VAL A 118 -0.44 -9.53 11.52
CA VAL A 118 -1.66 -8.73 11.32
C VAL A 118 -1.84 -8.47 9.84
N TYR A 119 -3.01 -8.84 9.33
CA TYR A 119 -3.44 -8.55 7.98
C TYR A 119 -4.76 -7.79 8.04
N THR A 120 -4.72 -6.51 7.65
CA THR A 120 -5.89 -5.64 7.64
C THR A 120 -6.25 -5.27 6.21
N VAL A 121 -7.53 -5.40 5.84
CA VAL A 121 -8.07 -4.77 4.63
C VAL A 121 -8.85 -3.52 5.04
N PHE A 122 -8.44 -2.37 4.53
CA PHE A 122 -8.97 -1.06 4.88
C PHE A 122 -9.56 -0.35 3.66
N ALA A 123 -10.73 0.25 3.81
CA ALA A 123 -11.34 1.08 2.79
C ALA A 123 -10.72 2.49 2.86
N ASN A 124 -9.88 2.84 1.89
CA ASN A 124 -9.21 4.14 1.85
C ASN A 124 -9.70 5.01 0.70
N ARG A 125 -9.87 6.31 0.95
CA ARG A 125 -10.33 7.28 -0.06
C ARG A 125 -9.13 7.88 -0.78
N HIS A 126 -9.19 7.87 -2.11
CA HIS A 126 -8.19 8.45 -2.99
C HIS A 126 -8.82 9.47 -3.94
N ASN A 127 -8.01 10.45 -4.34
CA ASN A 127 -8.42 11.41 -5.36
C ASN A 127 -8.34 10.75 -6.73
N LEU A 128 -9.33 11.02 -7.59
CA LEU A 128 -9.29 10.50 -8.95
C LEU A 128 -8.00 10.96 -9.66
N PRO A 129 -7.39 10.10 -10.49
CA PRO A 129 -6.30 10.50 -11.37
C PRO A 129 -6.71 11.70 -12.24
N HIS A 130 -5.73 12.45 -12.75
CA HIS A 130 -5.99 13.63 -13.59
C HIS A 130 -6.99 13.33 -14.73
N GLU A 131 -7.92 14.25 -15.02
CA GLU A 131 -9.02 14.06 -16.00
C GLU A 131 -8.56 13.51 -17.36
N ALA A 132 -7.33 13.84 -17.78
CA ALA A 132 -6.73 13.33 -19.02
C ALA A 132 -6.54 11.80 -19.07
N ILE A 133 -6.55 11.13 -17.91
CA ILE A 133 -6.41 9.67 -17.76
C ILE A 133 -7.80 9.00 -17.61
N LEU A 134 -8.81 9.74 -17.15
CA LEU A 134 -10.11 9.19 -16.75
C LEU A 134 -11.08 8.87 -17.90
N GLY A 135 -10.83 9.35 -19.13
CA GLY A 135 -11.77 9.12 -20.24
C GLY A 135 -13.20 9.59 -19.93
N HIS A 136 -14.22 8.84 -20.36
CA HIS A 136 -15.66 9.16 -20.23
C HIS A 136 -16.25 8.93 -18.82
N HIS A 137 -15.54 9.25 -17.74
CA HIS A 137 -16.18 9.31 -16.42
C HIS A 137 -16.94 10.63 -16.26
N ASN A 138 -18.17 10.56 -15.76
CA ASN A 138 -19.04 11.72 -15.59
C ASN A 138 -18.38 12.73 -14.65
N SER A 139 -18.41 14.00 -15.02
CA SER A 139 -17.80 15.12 -14.30
C SER A 139 -18.40 15.38 -12.91
N GLU A 140 -19.48 14.70 -12.54
CA GLU A 140 -20.14 14.83 -11.24
C GLU A 140 -19.49 13.98 -10.14
N ASP A 141 -18.71 12.95 -10.48
CA ASP A 141 -18.01 12.07 -9.51
C ASP A 141 -16.64 12.62 -9.07
N ILE A 142 -16.22 13.76 -9.63
CA ILE A 142 -14.86 14.31 -9.43
C ILE A 142 -14.63 14.78 -7.98
N ASP A 143 -15.68 15.24 -7.31
CA ASP A 143 -15.60 15.75 -5.93
C ASP A 143 -15.71 14.62 -4.87
N GLU A 144 -16.21 13.44 -5.25
CA GLU A 144 -16.37 12.30 -4.32
C GLU A 144 -15.13 11.40 -4.26
N GLY A 145 -14.24 11.46 -5.26
CA GLY A 145 -13.05 10.60 -5.32
C GLY A 145 -13.41 9.12 -5.50
N TYR A 146 -12.45 8.22 -5.31
CA TYR A 146 -12.69 6.78 -5.38
C TYR A 146 -12.16 6.08 -4.15
N TRP A 147 -12.66 4.88 -3.88
CA TRP A 147 -12.25 4.08 -2.74
C TRP A 147 -11.44 2.86 -3.20
N ARG A 148 -10.47 2.46 -2.37
CA ARG A 148 -9.63 1.28 -2.58
C ARG A 148 -9.75 0.36 -1.38
N ALA A 149 -9.59 -0.95 -1.60
CA ALA A 149 -9.45 -1.92 -0.53
C ALA A 149 -7.96 -2.19 -0.35
N GLU A 150 -7.32 -1.47 0.56
CA GLU A 150 -5.88 -1.53 0.75
C GLU A 150 -5.52 -2.53 1.84
N VAL A 151 -4.48 -3.32 1.59
CA VAL A 151 -3.93 -4.24 2.59
C VAL A 151 -2.88 -3.53 3.41
N HIS A 152 -3.03 -3.53 4.74
CA HIS A 152 -2.06 -3.02 5.68
C HIS A 152 -1.52 -4.16 6.55
N LEU A 153 -0.20 -4.30 6.58
CA LEU A 153 0.53 -5.29 7.38
C LEU A 153 1.24 -4.61 8.56
N ARG A 154 1.42 -5.34 9.67
CA ARG A 154 2.13 -4.81 10.85
C ARG A 154 3.61 -4.52 10.58
N GLU A 155 4.23 -5.35 9.75
CA GLU A 155 5.67 -5.32 9.46
C GLU A 155 6.08 -4.08 8.63
N GLY A 156 5.12 -3.24 8.24
CA GLY A 156 5.34 -2.11 7.35
C GLY A 156 5.44 -2.61 5.92
N GLY A 157 4.31 -2.57 5.20
CA GLY A 157 4.23 -3.20 3.90
C GLY A 157 2.93 -2.90 3.20
N GLN A 158 3.04 -1.93 2.28
CA GLN A 158 2.42 -1.86 0.97
C GLN A 158 0.90 -1.78 0.94
N ASP A 159 0.41 -0.54 0.94
CA ASP A 159 -0.98 -0.13 0.71
C ASP A 159 -1.43 -0.44 -0.74
N TYR A 160 -1.32 -1.71 -1.14
CA TYR A 160 -1.76 -2.21 -2.43
C TYR A 160 -3.25 -2.54 -2.37
N ASP A 161 -3.90 -2.32 -3.51
CA ASP A 161 -5.33 -2.47 -3.63
C ASP A 161 -5.70 -3.88 -4.11
N VAL A 162 -6.58 -4.51 -3.34
CA VAL A 162 -7.09 -5.86 -3.59
C VAL A 162 -8.50 -5.85 -4.17
N MET A 163 -9.04 -4.67 -4.50
CA MET A 163 -10.36 -4.57 -5.13
C MET A 163 -10.46 -5.43 -6.39
N GLY A 164 -11.59 -6.14 -6.49
CA GLY A 164 -11.88 -7.03 -7.62
C GLY A 164 -11.15 -8.37 -7.60
N TRP A 165 -10.36 -8.67 -6.56
CA TRP A 165 -9.73 -9.98 -6.44
C TRP A 165 -10.75 -11.08 -6.12
N THR A 166 -10.52 -12.26 -6.66
CA THR A 166 -11.25 -13.47 -6.28
C THR A 166 -10.83 -13.95 -4.90
N ARG A 167 -11.68 -14.79 -4.30
CA ARG A 167 -11.39 -15.42 -3.00
C ARG A 167 -10.08 -16.21 -3.00
N SER A 168 -9.77 -16.89 -4.11
CA SER A 168 -8.54 -17.68 -4.25
C SER A 168 -7.30 -16.79 -4.26
N GLN A 169 -7.35 -15.65 -4.96
CA GLN A 169 -6.24 -14.69 -5.00
C GLN A 169 -5.95 -14.13 -3.63
N LEU A 170 -7.00 -13.69 -2.92
CA LEU A 170 -6.86 -13.15 -1.57
C LEU A 170 -6.34 -14.20 -0.58
N ALA A 171 -6.77 -15.46 -0.71
CA ALA A 171 -6.28 -16.54 0.14
C ALA A 171 -4.79 -16.86 -0.10
N ASN A 172 -4.35 -16.85 -1.37
CA ASN A 172 -2.95 -17.07 -1.71
C ASN A 172 -2.06 -15.93 -1.22
N ASP A 173 -2.50 -14.68 -1.39
CA ASP A 173 -1.79 -13.51 -0.87
C ASP A 173 -1.66 -13.56 0.65
N LEU A 174 -2.77 -13.84 1.35
CA LEU A 174 -2.76 -14.00 2.81
C LEU A 174 -1.80 -15.10 3.27
N LEU A 175 -1.74 -16.23 2.56
CA LEU A 175 -0.80 -17.32 2.84
C LEU A 175 0.65 -16.87 2.62
N GLU A 176 0.95 -16.20 1.50
CA GLU A 176 2.30 -15.73 1.18
C GLU A 176 2.80 -14.72 2.23
N GLN A 177 1.94 -13.79 2.68
CA GLN A 177 2.30 -12.83 3.73
C GLN A 177 2.51 -13.54 5.07
N TYR A 178 1.69 -14.55 5.38
CA TYR A 178 1.89 -15.34 6.60
C TYR A 178 3.19 -16.17 6.56
N GLU A 179 3.55 -16.76 5.42
CA GLU A 179 4.83 -17.46 5.23
C GLU A 179 6.03 -16.52 5.40
N LYS A 180 5.96 -15.31 4.84
CA LYS A 180 6.97 -14.25 5.03
C LYS A 180 7.11 -13.89 6.51
N HIS A 181 6.00 -13.74 7.23
CA HIS A 181 6.01 -13.48 8.68
C HIS A 181 6.70 -14.60 9.47
N LEU A 182 6.35 -15.86 9.19
CA LEU A 182 7.00 -17.00 9.83
C LEU A 182 8.50 -17.06 9.53
N HIS A 183 8.90 -16.75 8.30
CA HIS A 183 10.31 -16.67 7.95
C HIS A 183 11.03 -15.54 8.71
N TYR A 184 10.40 -14.38 8.84
CA TYR A 184 10.92 -13.27 9.64
C TYR A 184 11.13 -13.65 11.12
N LEU A 185 10.14 -14.31 11.74
CA LEU A 185 10.28 -14.84 13.11
C LEU A 185 11.42 -15.87 13.22
N HIS A 186 11.65 -16.68 12.19
CA HIS A 186 12.73 -17.67 12.18
C HIS A 186 14.12 -17.02 12.09
N VAL A 187 14.28 -15.97 11.28
CA VAL A 187 15.56 -15.25 11.10
C VAL A 187 15.93 -14.41 12.32
N LEU A 188 14.95 -13.95 13.09
CA LEU A 188 15.17 -13.19 14.33
C LEU A 188 15.69 -14.03 15.51
N ARG A 189 15.66 -15.36 15.42
CA ARG A 189 16.23 -16.28 16.40
C ARG A 189 17.71 -16.54 16.15
#